data_AF-A0A4Y9Q7J1-F1
#
_entry.id   AF-A0A4Y9Q7J1-F1
#
_cell.length_a   1.000
_cell.length_b   1.000
_cell.length_c   1.000
_cell.angle_alpha   90.00
_cell.angle_beta   90.00
_cell.angle_gamma   90.00
#
_symmetry.space_group_name_H-M   'P 1'
#
loop_
_entity.id
_entity.type
_entity.pdbx_description
1 polymer ?
#
loop_
_entity_poly.entity_id
_entity_poly.type
_entity_poly.pdbx_seq_one_letter_code
_entity_poly.pdbx_strand_id
1 'polypeptide(L)'
;MNADHARYDELAVGWALHALEPEDESSFTAHLSGCERCARTVAETEEVMGAMATDLPQPEPSEGLRHRIRAAVEQTEQVPEPAAPSVAPVVRPIAIAPEPRREVDHRSRWRRALPAGLVAAGIAAILAMGLWNVVLTSDRQELQATVAEQSAVMNGLLAPGQATIAPLEHDGLSVATVVARGDEVQVLTHGLSVNDADSTSYVLWGMGGQTAQPLGTFDVTSAQMALTTVGSGLTGFDQFATYGISLEPGQEAPSLPTEVVATGQVTS
;
A
#
# COMPACT_ATOMS: atom_id res chain seq x y z
N MET A 1 23.23 -0.39 -16.82
CA MET A 1 22.82 1.01 -16.56
C MET A 1 21.68 1.06 -15.52
N ASN A 2 21.72 0.25 -14.44
CA ASN A 2 20.58 0.09 -13.52
C ASN A 2 20.91 0.38 -12.03
N ALA A 3 22.17 0.55 -11.64
CA ALA A 3 22.53 0.81 -10.24
C ALA A 3 22.47 2.30 -9.86
N ASP A 4 22.71 3.21 -10.81
CA ASP A 4 22.81 4.66 -10.53
C ASP A 4 21.46 5.38 -10.44
N HIS A 5 20.35 4.74 -10.84
CA HIS A 5 19.03 5.40 -10.86
C HIS A 5 18.24 5.27 -9.55
N ALA A 6 18.62 4.33 -8.67
CA ALA A 6 17.90 4.10 -7.40
C ALA A 6 17.86 5.38 -6.54
N ARG A 7 18.98 6.11 -6.46
CA ARG A 7 19.03 7.42 -5.77
C ARG A 7 18.04 8.43 -6.37
N TYR A 8 17.94 8.50 -7.69
CA TYR A 8 17.05 9.45 -8.36
C TYR A 8 15.58 9.06 -8.25
N ASP A 9 15.26 7.78 -8.07
CA ASP A 9 13.90 7.33 -7.78
C ASP A 9 13.44 7.84 -6.40
N GLU A 10 14.31 7.77 -5.38
CA GLU A 10 14.04 8.31 -4.05
C GLU A 10 13.93 9.85 -4.06
N LEU A 11 14.86 10.53 -4.75
CA LEU A 11 14.83 11.98 -4.89
C LEU A 11 13.58 12.48 -5.65
N ALA A 12 13.02 11.70 -6.57
CA ALA A 12 11.81 12.08 -7.29
C ALA A 12 10.59 12.21 -6.37
N VAL A 13 10.45 11.29 -5.40
CA VAL A 13 9.39 11.38 -4.39
C VAL A 13 9.64 12.57 -3.47
N GLY A 14 10.86 12.72 -2.96
CA GLY A 14 11.21 13.86 -2.10
C GLY A 14 11.05 15.22 -2.79
N TRP A 15 11.33 15.30 -4.09
CA TRP A 15 11.10 16.49 -4.91
C TRP A 15 9.62 16.85 -4.97
N ALA A 16 8.77 15.87 -5.31
CA ALA A 16 7.32 16.07 -5.38
C ALA A 16 6.76 16.54 -4.03
N LEU A 17 7.22 15.94 -2.92
CA LEU A 17 6.81 16.33 -1.56
C LEU A 17 7.41 17.66 -1.07
N HIS A 18 8.23 18.34 -1.87
CA HIS A 18 9.01 19.52 -1.47
C HIS A 18 9.84 19.30 -0.18
N ALA A 19 10.47 18.12 -0.08
CA ALA A 19 11.16 17.65 1.13
C ALA A 19 12.67 17.44 0.95
N LEU A 20 13.24 17.84 -0.20
CA LEU A 20 14.67 17.69 -0.45
C LEU A 20 15.50 18.77 0.22
N GLU A 21 16.73 18.39 0.61
CA GLU A 21 17.76 19.37 0.96
C GLU A 21 18.25 20.12 -0.30
N PRO A 22 18.70 21.38 -0.18
CA PRO A 22 19.04 22.22 -1.34
C PRO A 22 20.07 21.60 -2.30
N GLU A 23 21.04 20.86 -1.77
CA GLU A 23 22.04 20.13 -2.55
C GLU A 23 21.39 19.07 -3.45
N ASP A 24 20.49 18.26 -2.89
CA ASP A 24 19.81 17.18 -3.60
C ASP A 24 18.77 17.74 -4.59
N GLU A 25 18.10 18.82 -4.22
CA GLU A 25 17.18 19.54 -5.10
C GLU A 25 17.91 20.04 -6.37
N SER A 26 19.09 20.64 -6.20
CA SER A 26 19.90 21.12 -7.34
C SER A 26 20.36 19.98 -8.26
N SER A 27 20.79 18.86 -7.66
CA SER A 27 21.24 17.68 -8.39
C SER A 27 20.07 17.00 -9.13
N PHE A 28 18.91 16.90 -8.48
CA PHE A 28 17.73 16.29 -9.05
C PHE A 28 17.13 17.13 -10.18
N THR A 29 17.11 18.46 -10.04
CA THR A 29 16.64 19.39 -11.09
C THR A 29 17.37 19.17 -12.42
N ALA A 30 18.70 19.02 -12.36
CA ALA A 30 19.52 18.77 -13.54
C ALA A 30 19.14 17.45 -14.22
N HIS A 31 18.96 16.38 -13.43
CA HIS A 31 18.57 15.06 -13.92
C HIS A 31 17.13 15.02 -14.49
N LEU A 32 16.18 15.67 -13.81
CA LEU A 32 14.76 15.68 -14.18
C LEU A 32 14.54 16.19 -15.60
N SER A 33 15.32 17.17 -16.05
CA SER A 33 15.23 17.74 -17.40
C SER A 33 15.45 16.73 -18.54
N GLY A 34 16.11 15.60 -18.26
CA GLY A 34 16.46 14.57 -19.24
C GLY A 34 15.91 13.18 -18.94
N CYS A 35 15.12 13.00 -17.88
CA CYS A 35 14.65 11.67 -17.45
C CYS A 35 13.12 11.58 -17.36
N GLU A 36 12.50 10.96 -18.38
CA GLU A 36 11.05 10.70 -18.43
C GLU A 36 10.57 9.81 -17.28
N ARG A 37 11.43 8.89 -16.78
CA ARG A 37 11.08 8.02 -15.66
C ARG A 37 10.86 8.81 -14.38
N CYS A 38 11.81 9.68 -14.01
CA CYS A 38 11.68 10.55 -12.84
C CYS A 38 10.54 11.55 -13.02
N ALA A 39 10.36 12.10 -14.23
CA ALA A 39 9.25 13.01 -14.51
C ALA A 39 7.88 12.35 -14.26
N ARG A 40 7.74 11.08 -14.65
CA ARG A 40 6.52 10.30 -14.35
C ARG A 40 6.35 10.06 -12.85
N THR A 41 7.40 9.66 -12.14
CA THR A 41 7.32 9.45 -10.68
C THR A 41 6.94 10.72 -9.93
N VAL A 42 7.46 11.89 -10.34
CA VAL A 42 7.05 13.19 -9.80
C VAL A 42 5.57 13.43 -10.05
N ALA A 43 5.11 13.28 -11.30
CA ALA A 43 3.71 13.51 -11.65
C ALA A 43 2.73 12.57 -10.91
N GLU A 44 3.06 11.27 -10.80
CA GLU A 44 2.27 10.29 -10.06
C GLU A 44 2.21 10.62 -8.56
N THR A 45 3.33 11.07 -7.98
CA THR A 45 3.38 11.48 -6.57
C THR A 45 2.57 12.76 -6.33
N GLU A 46 2.68 13.75 -7.21
CA GLU A 46 1.89 14.99 -7.15
C GLU A 46 0.38 14.73 -7.28
N GLU A 47 -0.03 13.79 -8.12
CA GLU A 47 -1.43 13.39 -8.25
C GLU A 47 -1.98 12.82 -6.93
N VAL A 48 -1.24 11.90 -6.30
CA VAL A 48 -1.63 11.31 -5.01
C VAL A 48 -1.70 12.38 -3.92
N MET A 49 -0.70 13.27 -3.84
CA MET A 49 -0.73 14.39 -2.90
C MET A 49 -1.95 15.30 -3.13
N GLY A 50 -2.26 15.61 -4.39
CA GLY A 50 -3.40 16.43 -4.76
C GLY A 50 -4.73 15.81 -4.28
N ALA A 51 -4.89 14.50 -4.45
CA ALA A 51 -6.05 13.77 -3.94
C ALA A 51 -6.13 13.85 -2.40
N MET A 52 -5.02 13.61 -1.69
CA MET A 52 -4.98 13.70 -0.23
C MET A 52 -5.31 15.11 0.29
N ALA A 53 -4.84 16.16 -0.40
CA ALA A 53 -5.10 17.54 -0.01
C ALA A 53 -6.59 17.90 -0.08
N THR A 54 -7.37 17.24 -0.95
CA THR A 54 -8.81 17.48 -1.07
C THR A 54 -9.66 16.76 -0.02
N ASP A 55 -9.12 15.72 0.62
CA ASP A 55 -9.82 14.94 1.66
C ASP A 55 -9.73 15.58 3.05
N LEU A 56 -8.83 16.54 3.25
CA LEU A 56 -8.67 17.25 4.51
C LEU A 56 -9.71 18.37 4.67
N PRO A 57 -10.21 18.64 5.90
CA PRO A 57 -11.06 19.79 6.16
C PRO A 57 -10.36 21.09 5.76
N GLN A 58 -10.98 21.84 4.85
CA GLN A 58 -10.42 23.11 4.38
C GLN A 58 -10.51 24.19 5.47
N PRO A 59 -9.40 24.84 5.85
CA PRO A 59 -9.44 25.92 6.83
C PRO A 59 -10.10 27.17 6.23
N GLU A 60 -10.89 27.88 7.04
CA GLU A 60 -11.48 29.15 6.61
C GLU A 60 -10.38 30.21 6.40
N PRO A 61 -10.25 30.80 5.20
CA PRO A 61 -9.26 31.85 4.95
C PRO A 61 -9.63 33.14 5.68
N SER A 62 -8.61 33.94 6.07
CA SER A 62 -8.84 35.25 6.68
C SER A 62 -9.69 36.16 5.77
N GLU A 63 -10.63 36.93 6.32
CA GLU A 63 -11.59 37.77 5.56
C GLU A 63 -10.94 38.73 4.53
N GLY A 64 -9.68 39.13 4.74
CA GLY A 64 -8.93 40.00 3.82
C GLY A 64 -8.05 39.31 2.78
N LEU A 65 -7.92 37.97 2.80
CA LEU A 65 -6.97 37.25 1.95
C LEU A 65 -7.22 37.51 0.45
N ARG A 66 -8.48 37.42 0.03
CA ARG A 66 -8.89 37.66 -1.36
C ARG A 66 -8.49 39.05 -1.84
N HIS A 67 -8.67 40.08 -1.01
CA HIS A 67 -8.29 41.45 -1.35
C HIS A 67 -6.77 41.59 -1.47
N ARG A 68 -6.00 41.01 -0.54
CA ARG A 68 -4.52 41.03 -0.60
C ARG A 68 -3.99 40.35 -1.85
N ILE A 69 -4.52 39.18 -2.21
CA ILE A 69 -4.12 38.46 -3.43
C ILE A 69 -4.41 39.30 -4.66
N ARG A 70 -5.62 39.88 -4.77
CA ARG A 70 -5.98 40.73 -5.91
C ARG A 70 -5.09 41.95 -6.05
N ALA A 71 -4.82 42.65 -4.95
CA ALA A 71 -3.93 43.80 -4.95
C ALA A 71 -2.49 43.41 -5.34
N ALA A 72 -2.01 42.24 -4.91
CA ALA A 72 -0.70 41.72 -5.29
C ALA A 72 -0.62 41.37 -6.78
N VAL A 73 -1.67 40.75 -7.34
CA VAL A 73 -1.77 40.47 -8.79
C VAL A 73 -1.77 41.76 -9.61
N GLU A 74 -2.52 42.79 -9.20
CA GLU A 74 -2.57 44.08 -9.90
C GLU A 74 -1.22 44.82 -9.90
N GLN A 75 -0.39 44.61 -8.88
CA GLN A 75 0.95 45.20 -8.78
C GLN A 75 2.04 44.36 -9.46
N THR A 76 1.77 43.07 -9.71
CA THR A 76 2.73 42.17 -10.35
C THR A 76 2.60 42.31 -11.86
N GLU A 77 3.70 42.66 -12.53
CA GLU A 77 3.75 42.70 -13.99
C GLU A 77 3.40 41.31 -14.53
N GLN A 78 2.29 41.24 -15.26
CA GLN A 78 1.83 39.99 -15.84
C GLN A 78 2.60 39.74 -17.14
N VAL A 79 3.14 38.54 -17.30
CA VAL A 79 3.76 38.13 -18.56
C VAL A 79 2.68 38.13 -19.64
N PRO A 80 2.88 38.82 -20.79
CA PRO A 80 1.93 38.78 -21.88
C PRO A 80 1.68 37.33 -22.31
N GLU A 81 0.42 36.95 -22.46
CA GLU A 81 0.06 35.65 -23.01
C GLU A 81 0.73 35.51 -24.38
N PRO A 82 1.50 34.43 -24.65
CA PRO A 82 2.03 34.18 -25.98
C PRO A 82 0.85 34.21 -26.94
N ALA A 83 0.92 35.06 -27.98
CA ALA A 83 -0.15 35.16 -28.96
C ALA A 83 -0.47 33.76 -29.46
N ALA A 84 -1.62 33.22 -29.06
CA ALA A 84 -2.07 31.93 -29.53
C ALA A 84 -2.04 31.97 -31.06
N PRO A 85 -1.47 30.97 -31.75
CA PRO A 85 -1.63 30.90 -33.20
C PRO A 85 -3.13 30.93 -33.46
N SER A 86 -3.57 31.91 -34.27
CA SER A 86 -4.96 32.03 -34.69
C SER A 86 -5.33 30.76 -35.46
N VAL A 87 -5.82 29.75 -34.74
CA VAL A 87 -6.47 28.60 -35.35
C VAL A 87 -7.78 29.15 -35.90
N ALA A 88 -7.77 29.51 -37.18
CA ALA A 88 -8.98 29.85 -37.90
C ALA A 88 -10.01 28.72 -37.65
N PRO A 89 -11.28 29.05 -37.35
CA PRO A 89 -12.27 28.03 -37.12
C PRO A 89 -12.44 27.24 -38.41
N VAL A 90 -11.92 26.01 -38.45
CA VAL A 90 -12.23 25.07 -39.51
C VAL A 90 -13.66 24.58 -39.24
N VAL A 91 -14.62 25.39 -39.66
CA VAL A 91 -16.01 24.95 -39.82
C VAL A 91 -15.97 23.89 -40.92
N ARG A 92 -16.01 22.61 -40.52
CA ARG A 92 -16.24 21.52 -41.46
C ARG A 92 -17.74 21.42 -41.71
N PRO A 93 -18.26 21.81 -42.88
CA PRO A 93 -19.65 21.49 -43.22
C PRO A 93 -19.76 19.97 -43.37
N ILE A 94 -20.59 19.34 -42.55
CA ILE A 94 -21.05 17.97 -42.79
C ILE A 94 -22.06 18.06 -43.94
N ALA A 95 -21.60 17.84 -45.17
CA ALA A 95 -22.45 17.65 -46.32
C ALA A 95 -22.65 16.15 -46.56
N ILE A 96 -23.86 15.67 -46.30
CA ILE A 96 -24.32 14.33 -46.67
C ILE A 96 -25.06 14.48 -48.00
N ALA A 97 -24.45 14.02 -49.10
CA ALA A 97 -25.14 13.79 -50.37
C ALA A 97 -24.42 12.69 -51.19
N PRO A 98 -25.15 11.87 -51.98
CA PRO A 98 -24.66 10.58 -52.47
C PRO A 98 -23.89 10.69 -53.80
N GLU A 99 -22.81 9.92 -53.95
CA GLU A 99 -22.08 9.80 -55.20
C GLU A 99 -22.74 8.80 -56.18
N PRO A 100 -22.89 9.15 -57.48
CA PRO A 100 -23.16 8.18 -58.53
C PRO A 100 -21.87 7.57 -59.09
N ARG A 101 -21.94 6.26 -59.25
CA ARG A 101 -20.91 5.33 -59.75
C ARG A 101 -20.45 5.68 -61.17
N ARG A 102 -19.14 5.55 -61.43
CA ARG A 102 -18.62 5.14 -62.74
C ARG A 102 -17.53 4.08 -62.56
N GLU A 103 -17.77 2.95 -63.21
CA GLU A 103 -16.91 1.78 -63.33
C GLU A 103 -15.63 2.10 -64.09
N VAL A 104 -14.50 1.62 -63.59
CA VAL A 104 -13.36 1.26 -64.42
C VAL A 104 -13.05 -0.22 -64.14
N ASP A 105 -13.30 -1.01 -65.16
CA ASP A 105 -13.15 -2.45 -65.21
C ASP A 105 -11.67 -2.81 -65.35
N HIS A 106 -11.05 -3.26 -64.26
CA HIS A 106 -9.77 -3.98 -64.31
C HIS A 106 -9.95 -5.38 -63.74
N ARG A 107 -10.45 -6.25 -64.61
CA ARG A 107 -10.21 -7.69 -64.50
C ARG A 107 -8.70 -7.95 -64.54
N SER A 108 -8.10 -8.18 -63.38
CA SER A 108 -6.94 -9.06 -63.31
C SER A 108 -7.06 -9.99 -62.12
N ARG A 109 -6.80 -11.25 -62.43
CA ARG A 109 -7.13 -12.43 -61.66
C ARG A 109 -6.21 -12.55 -60.43
N TRP A 110 -6.74 -12.27 -59.25
CA TRP A 110 -6.32 -13.01 -58.05
C TRP A 110 -7.53 -13.37 -57.21
N ARG A 111 -8.03 -14.56 -57.52
CA ARG A 111 -9.11 -15.23 -56.82
C ARG A 111 -8.59 -15.71 -55.46
N ARG A 112 -9.35 -15.35 -54.43
CA ARG A 112 -9.75 -16.21 -53.30
C ARG A 112 -8.62 -16.84 -52.47
N ALA A 113 -8.29 -16.15 -51.39
CA ALA A 113 -8.41 -16.60 -50.00
C ALA A 113 -8.02 -15.36 -49.18
N LEU A 114 -8.87 -14.81 -48.32
CA LEU A 114 -8.84 -15.08 -46.88
C LEU A 114 -10.03 -14.36 -46.22
N PRO A 115 -10.98 -15.07 -45.60
CA PRO A 115 -11.77 -14.52 -44.49
C PRO A 115 -11.46 -15.26 -43.18
N ALA A 116 -10.20 -15.67 -42.96
CA ALA A 116 -9.77 -16.38 -41.75
C ALA A 116 -8.82 -15.57 -40.85
N GLY A 117 -8.11 -14.56 -41.39
CA GLY A 117 -7.14 -13.78 -40.61
C GLY A 117 -7.76 -12.80 -39.60
N LEU A 118 -8.88 -12.16 -39.94
CA LEU A 118 -9.55 -11.20 -39.07
C LEU A 118 -10.29 -11.85 -37.90
N VAL A 119 -10.81 -13.08 -38.08
CA VAL A 119 -11.47 -13.82 -37.00
C VAL A 119 -10.46 -14.35 -35.99
N ALA A 120 -9.32 -14.88 -36.46
CA ALA A 120 -8.26 -15.35 -35.58
C ALA A 120 -7.62 -14.22 -34.75
N ALA A 121 -7.41 -13.04 -35.35
CA ALA A 121 -6.91 -11.86 -34.63
C ALA A 121 -7.90 -11.37 -33.56
N GLY A 122 -9.21 -11.38 -33.86
CA GLY A 122 -10.25 -11.04 -32.89
C GLY A 122 -10.31 -12.01 -31.71
N ILE A 123 -10.24 -13.31 -31.98
CA ILE A 123 -10.21 -14.34 -30.92
C ILE A 123 -8.95 -14.21 -30.07
N ALA A 124 -7.79 -14.01 -30.68
CA ALA A 124 -6.54 -13.81 -29.94
C ALA A 124 -6.57 -12.56 -29.05
N ALA A 125 -7.17 -11.46 -29.53
CA ALA A 125 -7.35 -10.24 -28.75
C ALA A 125 -8.32 -10.47 -27.56
N ILE A 126 -9.43 -11.18 -27.75
CA ILE A 126 -10.36 -11.52 -26.67
C ILE A 126 -9.70 -12.44 -25.63
N LEU A 127 -8.94 -13.44 -26.07
CA LEU A 127 -8.20 -14.33 -25.18
C LEU A 127 -7.10 -13.60 -24.41
N ALA A 128 -6.34 -12.72 -25.07
CA ALA A 128 -5.33 -11.89 -24.44
C ALA A 128 -5.97 -10.91 -23.43
N MET A 129 -7.10 -10.29 -23.78
CA MET A 129 -7.85 -9.42 -22.88
C MET A 129 -8.42 -10.20 -21.69
N GLY A 130 -8.91 -11.42 -21.91
CA GLY A 130 -9.37 -12.31 -20.84
C GLY A 130 -8.24 -12.73 -19.91
N LEU A 131 -7.08 -13.07 -20.45
CA LEU A 131 -5.88 -13.42 -19.68
C LEU A 131 -5.36 -12.20 -18.90
N TRP A 132 -5.33 -11.03 -19.52
CA TRP A 132 -4.96 -9.77 -18.88
C TRP A 132 -5.93 -9.37 -17.77
N ASN A 133 -7.24 -9.57 -17.98
CA ASN A 133 -8.26 -9.32 -16.97
C ASN A 133 -8.10 -10.25 -15.76
N VAL A 134 -7.75 -11.53 -15.99
CA VAL A 134 -7.43 -12.47 -14.90
C VAL A 134 -6.21 -12.01 -14.10
N VAL A 135 -5.11 -11.63 -14.76
CA VAL A 135 -3.91 -11.11 -14.07
C VAL A 135 -4.24 -9.83 -13.29
N LEU A 136 -4.99 -8.90 -13.91
CA LEU A 136 -5.41 -7.65 -13.27
C LEU A 136 -6.34 -7.90 -12.06
N THR A 137 -7.16 -8.96 -12.10
CA THR A 137 -7.96 -9.37 -10.94
C THR A 137 -7.13 -10.05 -9.86
N SER A 138 -6.09 -10.79 -10.21
CA SER A 138 -5.15 -11.38 -9.25
C SER A 138 -4.37 -10.30 -8.50
N ASP A 139 -3.82 -9.31 -9.22
CA ASP A 139 -3.11 -8.17 -8.62
C ASP A 139 -4.03 -7.38 -7.67
N ARG A 140 -5.31 -7.22 -8.05
CA ARG A 140 -6.32 -6.60 -7.18
C ARG A 140 -6.61 -7.42 -5.93
N GLN A 141 -6.65 -8.74 -6.02
CA GLN A 141 -6.89 -9.61 -4.87
C GLN A 141 -5.70 -9.56 -3.90
N GLU A 142 -4.47 -9.52 -4.39
CA GLU A 142 -3.26 -9.43 -3.56
C GLU A 142 -3.17 -8.07 -2.84
N LEU A 143 -3.46 -6.98 -3.54
CA LEU A 143 -3.56 -5.63 -2.94
C LEU A 143 -4.69 -5.55 -1.91
N GLN A 144 -5.86 -6.13 -2.19
CA GLN A 144 -6.99 -6.16 -1.26
C GLN A 144 -6.69 -7.00 -0.02
N ALA A 145 -5.99 -8.13 -0.15
CA ALA A 145 -5.56 -8.94 0.98
C ALA A 145 -4.61 -8.15 1.89
N THR A 146 -3.62 -7.46 1.30
CA THR A 146 -2.67 -6.60 2.02
C THR A 146 -3.39 -5.47 2.77
N VAL A 147 -4.35 -4.78 2.11
CA VAL A 147 -5.13 -3.71 2.74
C VAL A 147 -6.04 -4.25 3.85
N ALA A 148 -6.65 -5.42 3.66
CA ALA A 148 -7.49 -6.05 4.66
C ALA A 148 -6.68 -6.41 5.92
N GLU A 149 -5.49 -6.99 5.73
CA GLU A 149 -4.55 -7.32 6.80
C GLU A 149 -4.11 -6.06 7.58
N GLN A 150 -3.72 -4.99 6.88
CA GLN A 150 -3.37 -3.71 7.50
C GLN A 150 -4.56 -3.07 8.26
N SER A 151 -5.78 -3.16 7.69
CA SER A 151 -6.97 -2.65 8.35
C SER A 151 -7.33 -3.46 9.61
N ALA A 152 -7.10 -4.77 9.61
CA ALA A 152 -7.35 -5.63 10.76
C ALA A 152 -6.41 -5.28 11.91
N VAL A 153 -5.12 -5.05 11.62
CA VAL A 153 -4.14 -4.56 12.61
C VAL A 153 -4.58 -3.21 13.16
N MET A 154 -4.90 -2.24 12.29
CA MET A 154 -5.28 -0.89 12.72
C MET A 154 -6.58 -0.90 13.55
N ASN A 155 -7.58 -1.67 13.14
CA ASN A 155 -8.85 -1.80 13.87
C ASN A 155 -8.68 -2.53 15.22
N GLY A 156 -7.78 -3.52 15.31
CA GLY A 156 -7.44 -4.18 16.57
C GLY A 156 -6.83 -3.20 17.58
N LEU A 157 -5.90 -2.35 17.11
CA LEU A 157 -5.26 -1.30 17.91
C LEU A 157 -6.25 -0.19 18.32
N LEU A 158 -7.12 0.25 17.40
CA LEU A 158 -8.07 1.35 17.62
C LEU A 158 -9.37 0.93 18.31
N ALA A 159 -9.61 -0.36 18.53
CA ALA A 159 -10.85 -0.81 19.15
C ALA A 159 -11.02 -0.20 20.57
N PRO A 160 -12.14 0.47 20.84
CA PRO A 160 -12.34 1.18 22.11
C PRO A 160 -12.41 0.22 23.29
N GLY A 161 -11.63 0.49 24.35
CA GLY A 161 -11.60 -0.31 25.57
C GLY A 161 -10.29 -0.15 26.34
N GLN A 162 -10.26 -0.60 27.59
CA GLN A 162 -9.00 -0.75 28.33
C GLN A 162 -8.26 -1.99 27.79
N ALA A 163 -6.99 -1.82 27.44
CA ALA A 163 -6.14 -2.91 27.01
C ALA A 163 -4.91 -2.96 27.91
N THR A 164 -4.55 -4.16 28.33
CA THR A 164 -3.32 -4.47 29.06
C THR A 164 -2.22 -4.70 28.04
N ILE A 165 -1.17 -3.89 28.08
CA ILE A 165 -0.03 -3.96 27.16
C ILE A 165 1.19 -4.44 27.95
N ALA A 166 1.82 -5.51 27.47
CA ALA A 166 3.06 -6.04 28.04
C ALA A 166 4.10 -6.27 26.94
N PRO A 167 5.13 -5.43 26.82
CA PRO A 167 6.28 -5.74 25.97
C PRO A 167 7.03 -6.93 26.56
N LEU A 168 7.33 -7.92 25.74
CA LEU A 168 8.07 -9.13 26.09
C LEU A 168 9.50 -9.02 25.58
N GLU A 169 10.45 -9.32 26.46
CA GLU A 169 11.88 -9.18 26.19
C GLU A 169 12.59 -10.54 26.19
N HIS A 170 13.62 -10.64 25.35
CA HIS A 170 14.63 -11.68 25.34
C HIS A 170 16.01 -11.01 25.29
N ASP A 171 16.90 -11.34 26.21
CA ASP A 171 18.25 -10.74 26.31
C ASP A 171 18.25 -9.19 26.30
N GLY A 172 17.21 -8.57 26.88
CA GLY A 172 17.06 -7.11 26.95
C GLY A 172 16.57 -6.45 25.67
N LEU A 173 16.17 -7.23 24.66
CA LEU A 173 15.54 -6.74 23.44
C LEU A 173 14.06 -7.13 23.43
N SER A 174 13.18 -6.19 23.09
CA SER A 174 11.76 -6.52 22.90
C SER A 174 11.58 -7.35 21.63
N VAL A 175 11.00 -8.54 21.77
CA VAL A 175 10.80 -9.52 20.69
C VAL A 175 9.33 -9.76 20.35
N ALA A 176 8.44 -9.41 21.29
CA ALA A 176 7.00 -9.43 21.08
C ALA A 176 6.31 -8.42 21.99
N THR A 177 5.07 -8.04 21.67
CA THR A 177 4.20 -7.25 22.55
C THR A 177 2.86 -7.95 22.69
N VAL A 178 2.41 -8.16 23.91
CA VAL A 178 1.09 -8.71 24.22
C VAL A 178 0.11 -7.56 24.42
N VAL A 179 -1.05 -7.67 23.77
CA VAL A 179 -2.18 -6.77 23.95
C VAL A 179 -3.38 -7.61 24.36
N ALA A 180 -3.78 -7.54 25.63
CA ALA A 180 -4.93 -8.25 26.15
C ALA A 180 -6.10 -7.29 26.39
N ARG A 181 -7.30 -7.65 25.94
CA ARG A 181 -8.53 -6.86 26.09
C ARG A 181 -9.69 -7.80 26.43
N GLY A 182 -10.04 -7.88 27.71
CA GLY A 182 -11.13 -8.73 28.21
C GLY A 182 -10.96 -10.20 27.81
N ASP A 183 -11.67 -10.61 26.76
CA ASP A 183 -11.76 -11.99 26.26
C ASP A 183 -10.90 -12.24 25.01
N GLU A 184 -10.14 -11.24 24.55
CA GLU A 184 -9.20 -11.38 23.45
C GLU A 184 -7.78 -11.07 23.90
N VAL A 185 -6.82 -11.87 23.44
CA VAL A 185 -5.40 -11.54 23.56
C VAL A 185 -4.73 -11.66 22.21
N GLN A 186 -3.96 -10.64 21.86
CA GLN A 186 -3.22 -10.56 20.61
C GLN A 186 -1.72 -10.47 20.94
N VAL A 187 -0.91 -11.10 20.10
CA VAL A 187 0.54 -11.05 20.19
C VAL A 187 1.05 -10.39 18.90
N LEU A 188 1.70 -9.24 19.06
CA LEU A 188 2.47 -8.61 18.01
C LEU A 188 3.89 -9.14 18.06
N THR A 189 4.28 -9.99 17.12
CA THR A 189 5.64 -10.53 17.02
C THR A 189 6.51 -9.58 16.21
N HIS A 190 7.76 -9.36 16.63
CA HIS A 190 8.70 -8.50 15.90
C HIS A 190 10.18 -8.86 16.09
N GLY A 191 10.50 -9.89 16.88
CA GLY A 191 11.85 -10.42 17.07
C GLY A 191 11.89 -11.90 17.44
N LEU A 192 10.77 -12.62 17.33
CA LEU A 192 10.73 -14.07 17.50
C LEU A 192 11.25 -14.77 16.22
N SER A 193 11.87 -15.93 16.40
CA SER A 193 12.36 -16.73 15.28
C SER A 193 11.21 -17.48 14.61
N VAL A 194 11.30 -17.68 13.29
CA VAL A 194 10.37 -18.55 12.56
C VAL A 194 10.48 -19.98 13.11
N ASN A 195 9.34 -20.56 13.48
CA ASN A 195 9.27 -21.94 13.96
C ASN A 195 8.78 -22.88 12.85
N ASP A 196 9.06 -24.17 13.02
CA ASP A 196 8.50 -25.22 12.18
C ASP A 196 7.15 -25.65 12.76
N ALA A 197 6.06 -25.18 12.14
CA ALA A 197 4.68 -25.41 12.61
C ALA A 197 4.25 -26.89 12.61
N ASP A 198 5.01 -27.77 11.95
CA ASP A 198 4.74 -29.22 11.99
C ASP A 198 5.33 -29.89 13.24
N SER A 199 6.30 -29.26 13.90
CA SER A 199 7.06 -29.85 15.01
C SER A 199 7.11 -29.02 16.28
N THR A 200 6.83 -27.72 16.20
CA THR A 200 6.94 -26.77 17.32
C THR A 200 5.85 -25.70 17.22
N SER A 201 5.43 -25.17 18.36
CA SER A 201 4.53 -24.01 18.44
C SER A 201 4.97 -23.08 19.56
N TYR A 202 4.69 -21.78 19.40
CA TYR A 202 4.82 -20.84 20.51
C TYR A 202 3.60 -20.91 21.41
N VAL A 203 3.81 -20.78 22.71
CA VAL A 203 2.74 -20.76 23.70
C VAL A 203 2.80 -19.46 24.47
N LEU A 204 1.67 -18.73 24.50
CA LEU A 204 1.51 -17.55 25.32
C LEU A 204 1.06 -17.95 26.72
N TRP A 205 1.68 -17.37 27.74
CA TRP A 205 1.43 -17.64 29.14
C TRP A 205 1.03 -16.37 29.90
N GLY A 206 0.02 -16.50 30.76
CA GLY A 206 -0.34 -15.50 31.77
C GLY A 206 0.20 -15.92 33.14
N MET A 207 0.81 -14.98 33.85
CA MET A 207 1.37 -15.18 35.20
C MET A 207 0.78 -14.15 36.17
N GLY A 208 0.01 -14.65 37.15
CA GLY A 208 -0.65 -13.83 38.18
C GLY A 208 -0.86 -14.55 39.51
N GLY A 209 -0.29 -15.75 39.66
CA GLY A 209 -0.41 -16.63 40.84
C GLY A 209 0.83 -17.54 40.99
N GLN A 210 0.66 -18.75 41.54
CA GLN A 210 1.77 -19.69 41.77
C GLN A 210 2.16 -20.52 40.52
N THR A 211 1.35 -20.50 39.46
CA THR A 211 1.55 -21.31 38.25
C THR A 211 1.28 -20.49 36.99
N ALA A 212 2.09 -20.69 35.95
CA ALA A 212 1.86 -20.12 34.62
C ALA A 212 0.63 -20.79 33.99
N GLN A 213 -0.26 -20.00 33.40
CA GLN A 213 -1.46 -20.49 32.72
C GLN A 213 -1.30 -20.32 31.20
N PRO A 214 -1.47 -21.37 30.39
CA PRO A 214 -1.42 -21.24 28.95
C PRO A 214 -2.66 -20.49 28.46
N LEU A 215 -2.45 -19.44 27.66
CA LEU A 215 -3.51 -18.60 27.09
C LEU A 215 -3.86 -19.05 25.67
N GLY A 216 -2.89 -19.59 24.94
CA GLY A 216 -3.07 -20.20 23.63
C GLY A 216 -1.75 -20.47 22.93
N THR A 217 -1.82 -21.16 21.79
CA THR A 217 -0.68 -21.44 20.92
C THR A 217 -0.73 -20.58 19.65
N PHE A 218 0.42 -20.32 19.05
CA PHE A 218 0.53 -19.62 17.78
C PHE A 218 1.85 -19.97 17.08
N ASP A 219 1.92 -19.65 15.78
CA ASP A 219 3.11 -19.85 14.96
C ASP A 219 3.63 -18.52 14.41
N VAL A 220 4.94 -18.46 14.21
CA VAL A 220 5.65 -17.38 13.54
C VAL A 220 6.13 -17.92 12.20
N THR A 221 5.47 -17.50 11.12
CA THR A 221 5.74 -17.99 9.76
C THR A 221 6.75 -17.14 8.99
N SER A 222 6.99 -15.91 9.44
CA SER A 222 7.98 -14.99 8.85
C SER A 222 8.67 -14.15 9.93
N ALA A 223 9.83 -13.57 9.60
CA ALA A 223 10.55 -12.64 10.47
C ALA A 223 9.98 -11.21 10.45
N GLN A 224 8.87 -10.99 9.74
CA GLN A 224 8.20 -9.70 9.66
C GLN A 224 7.29 -9.51 10.87
N MET A 225 6.89 -8.26 11.13
CA MET A 225 5.93 -8.00 12.18
C MET A 225 4.57 -8.57 11.83
N ALA A 226 4.00 -9.38 12.73
CA ALA A 226 2.69 -9.98 12.55
C ALA A 226 1.86 -9.85 13.83
N LEU A 227 0.58 -9.55 13.68
CA LEU A 227 -0.37 -9.53 14.78
C LEU A 227 -1.21 -10.80 14.73
N THR A 228 -1.08 -11.64 15.75
CA THR A 228 -1.82 -12.90 15.84
C THR A 228 -2.75 -12.86 17.04
N THR A 229 -4.04 -13.11 16.83
CA THR A 229 -4.97 -13.38 17.93
C THR A 229 -4.67 -14.75 18.50
N VAL A 230 -4.30 -14.80 19.78
CA VAL A 230 -3.97 -16.03 20.51
C VAL A 230 -5.12 -16.31 21.44
N GLY A 231 -5.77 -17.47 21.33
CA GLY A 231 -6.96 -17.72 22.14
C GLY A 231 -7.39 -19.17 22.15
N SER A 232 -7.63 -19.67 23.35
CA SER A 232 -8.15 -21.01 23.63
C SER A 232 -9.64 -21.02 24.00
N GLY A 233 -10.33 -19.88 23.86
CA GLY A 233 -11.72 -19.69 24.33
C GLY A 233 -11.83 -19.39 25.83
N LEU A 234 -10.72 -19.03 26.47
CA LEU A 234 -10.67 -18.53 27.85
C LEU A 234 -11.05 -17.04 27.91
N THR A 235 -11.36 -16.55 29.11
CA THR A 235 -11.72 -15.14 29.39
C THR A 235 -10.83 -14.59 30.50
N GLY A 236 -10.77 -13.26 30.65
CA GLY A 236 -9.95 -12.61 31.67
C GLY A 236 -8.46 -12.62 31.33
N PHE A 237 -8.12 -12.40 30.06
CA PHE A 237 -6.72 -12.35 29.62
C PHE A 237 -5.98 -11.12 30.13
N ASP A 238 -6.68 -10.10 30.62
CA ASP A 238 -6.16 -8.81 31.11
C ASP A 238 -5.81 -8.81 32.60
N GLN A 239 -6.10 -9.90 33.32
CA GLN A 239 -5.90 -9.99 34.78
C GLN A 239 -4.46 -10.34 35.21
N PHE A 240 -3.58 -10.65 34.26
CA PHE A 240 -2.21 -11.09 34.55
C PHE A 240 -1.26 -9.92 34.64
N ALA A 241 -0.39 -9.91 35.66
CA ALA A 241 0.61 -8.86 35.85
C ALA A 241 1.86 -9.09 34.99
N THR A 242 2.12 -10.34 34.61
CA THR A 242 3.27 -10.75 33.79
C THR A 242 2.81 -11.71 32.70
N TYR A 243 3.39 -11.59 31.52
CA TYR A 243 3.19 -12.51 30.40
C TYR A 243 4.51 -13.13 29.99
N GLY A 244 4.44 -14.29 29.34
CA GLY A 244 5.61 -14.95 28.79
C GLY A 244 5.28 -15.74 27.54
N ILE A 245 6.28 -15.99 26.71
CA ILE A 245 6.19 -16.85 25.53
C ILE A 245 7.23 -17.94 25.69
N SER A 246 6.83 -19.18 25.41
CA SER A 246 7.75 -20.31 25.29
C SER A 246 7.66 -20.95 23.90
N LEU A 247 8.73 -21.61 23.47
CA LEU A 247 8.74 -22.47 22.29
C LEU A 247 8.57 -23.92 22.76
N GLU A 248 7.52 -24.60 22.31
CA GLU A 248 7.17 -25.93 22.79
C GLU A 248 7.16 -26.94 21.65
N PRO A 249 7.53 -28.21 21.92
CA PRO A 249 7.40 -29.27 20.93
C PRO A 249 5.92 -29.64 20.74
N GLY A 250 5.52 -29.79 19.48
CA GLY A 250 4.16 -30.09 19.07
C GLY A 250 3.25 -28.85 18.98
N GLN A 251 1.96 -29.11 18.83
CA GLN A 251 0.91 -28.10 18.56
C GLN A 251 0.04 -27.79 19.79
N GLU A 252 0.20 -28.55 20.88
CA GLU A 252 -0.58 -28.42 22.10
C GLU A 252 0.23 -27.76 23.20
N ALA A 253 -0.38 -26.81 23.90
CA ALA A 253 0.25 -26.18 25.05
C ALA A 253 0.48 -27.21 26.17
N PRO A 254 1.71 -27.37 26.70
CA PRO A 254 1.97 -28.23 27.84
C PRO A 254 1.38 -27.64 29.12
N SER A 255 1.46 -28.39 30.22
CA SER A 255 1.01 -27.92 31.55
C SER A 255 1.95 -26.89 32.19
N LEU A 256 3.22 -26.85 31.76
CA LEU A 256 4.25 -25.93 32.23
C LEU A 256 5.15 -25.57 31.03
N PRO A 257 5.68 -24.33 30.99
CA PRO A 257 6.61 -23.94 29.93
C PRO A 257 7.93 -24.71 30.03
N THR A 258 8.42 -25.21 28.91
CA THR A 258 9.69 -25.95 28.79
C THR A 258 10.84 -25.02 28.41
N GLU A 259 10.64 -24.19 27.38
CA GLU A 259 11.66 -23.26 26.87
C GLU A 259 11.11 -21.84 26.77
N VAL A 260 11.25 -21.06 27.83
CA VAL A 260 10.79 -19.67 27.86
C VAL A 260 11.72 -18.81 27.00
N VAL A 261 11.16 -18.22 25.94
CA VAL A 261 11.88 -17.38 24.98
C VAL A 261 11.63 -15.90 25.19
N ALA A 262 10.56 -15.49 25.88
CA ALA A 262 10.33 -14.09 26.19
C ALA A 262 9.48 -13.91 27.45
N THR A 263 9.75 -12.86 28.23
CA THR A 263 8.93 -12.50 29.40
C THR A 263 8.79 -10.99 29.54
N GLY A 264 7.72 -10.52 30.16
CA GLY A 264 7.48 -9.10 30.31
C GLY A 264 6.34 -8.78 31.26
N GLN A 265 6.36 -7.57 31.82
CA GLN A 265 5.35 -7.08 32.74
C GLN A 265 4.44 -6.07 32.08
N VAL A 266 3.21 -5.98 32.60
CA VAL A 266 2.26 -4.96 32.17
C VAL A 266 2.79 -3.57 32.46
N THR A 267 2.87 -2.73 31.44
CA THR A 267 3.19 -1.31 31.59
C THR A 267 1.97 -0.55 32.11
N SER A 268 2.14 0.21 33.19
CA SER A 268 1.11 1.03 33.85
C SER A 268 0.79 2.32 33.09
#